data_AF-A0A8W8JTG0-F1
#
_entry.id   AF-A0A8W8JTG0-F1
#
_cell.length_a   1.000
_cell.length_b   1.000
_cell.length_c   1.000
_cell.angle_alpha   90.00
_cell.angle_beta   90.00
_cell.angle_gamma   90.00
#
_symmetry.space_group_name_H-M   'P 1'
#
loop_
_entity.id
_entity.type
_entity.pdbx_description
1 polymer ?
#
loop_
_entity_poly.entity_id
_entity_poly.type
_entity_poly.pdbx_seq_one_letter_code
_entity_poly.pdbx_strand_id
1 'polypeptide(L)'
;MIRNLIWVAAIPLVSLVLQHIFMGNVTSVSLTQEDSNKDIDNFTCEDHMQYILMEKVTFVPRTREEYMDYKETKNLKCNHTMLKVTIVLNPVGKKTNIGCFCEKPVAVKKCLEYNENKNVTIIQPKGDAPCNDFSITPCKVKYFSSESYKFFECFEKYGGISSPNENERKINSLKQRELSLKTKIQELNKMLEQREINLTKVIQTQKETIEQRDDKIENLQDENDGLKIYKGFAIVLINCNSGKRPTTGSGDQAAALKNNDQQKQEPFDVDEPELENILLPDNIYQAEDTFELQVGEHLEEDLKMNKPRDKESVDYPV
;
A
#
# COMPACT_ATOMS: atom_id res chain seq x y z
N MET A 1 19.63 22.75 -38.40
CA MET A 1 20.33 23.94 -37.88
C MET A 1 19.49 24.53 -36.74
N ILE A 2 20.14 25.11 -35.71
CA ILE A 2 19.62 25.56 -34.39
C ILE A 2 19.68 24.43 -33.34
N ARG A 3 20.82 24.14 -32.70
CA ARG A 3 21.54 24.78 -31.56
C ARG A 3 20.77 24.83 -30.23
N ASN A 4 21.21 23.95 -29.32
CA ASN A 4 21.57 24.13 -27.91
C ASN A 4 20.65 24.95 -26.97
N LEU A 5 20.27 24.36 -25.83
CA LEU A 5 20.78 24.84 -24.53
C LEU A 5 20.55 23.84 -23.39
N ILE A 6 21.66 23.52 -22.73
CA ILE A 6 21.85 22.67 -21.57
C ILE A 6 21.60 23.50 -20.31
N TRP A 7 20.83 22.98 -19.34
CA TRP A 7 20.79 23.52 -17.98
C TRP A 7 21.47 22.54 -17.02
N VAL A 8 22.69 22.88 -16.61
CA VAL A 8 23.40 22.28 -15.47
C VAL A 8 23.18 23.22 -14.29
N ALA A 9 22.53 22.73 -13.25
CA ALA A 9 22.39 23.45 -11.99
C ALA A 9 23.70 23.36 -11.20
N ALA A 10 24.33 24.50 -10.96
CA ALA A 10 25.48 24.68 -10.09
C ALA A 10 25.01 24.90 -8.64
N ILE A 11 25.53 24.10 -7.71
CA ILE A 11 25.35 24.27 -6.27
C ILE A 11 26.54 25.08 -5.74
N PRO A 12 26.35 26.24 -5.09
CA PRO A 12 27.46 26.98 -4.50
C PRO A 12 27.85 26.39 -3.14
N LEU A 13 29.11 25.95 -3.06
CA LEU A 13 29.84 25.75 -1.81
C LEU A 13 30.09 27.12 -1.16
N VAL A 14 29.37 27.43 -0.09
CA VAL A 14 29.70 28.55 0.79
C VAL A 14 30.53 28.02 1.95
N SER A 15 31.81 28.35 1.84
CA SER A 15 32.82 28.37 2.90
C SER A 15 32.38 29.32 4.02
N LEU A 16 32.42 28.86 5.28
CA LEU A 16 32.54 29.77 6.42
C LEU A 16 33.57 29.22 7.41
N VAL A 17 34.80 29.70 7.19
CA VAL A 17 35.88 29.80 8.16
C VAL A 17 35.65 31.09 8.95
N LEU A 18 35.54 31.01 10.27
CA LEU A 18 35.87 32.08 11.23
C LEU A 18 35.95 31.41 12.62
N GLN A 19 37.15 31.11 13.11
CA GLN A 19 38.08 31.96 13.88
C GLN A 19 38.08 31.60 15.37
N HIS A 20 39.30 31.28 15.81
CA HIS A 20 39.83 31.28 17.16
C HIS A 20 39.26 32.37 18.08
N ILE A 21 39.12 32.03 19.37
CA ILE A 21 39.84 32.61 20.52
C ILE A 21 39.15 32.07 21.79
N PHE A 22 39.85 31.24 22.56
CA PHE A 22 39.84 31.27 24.04
C PHE A 22 40.95 30.33 24.53
N MET A 23 42.18 30.86 24.57
CA MET A 23 43.21 30.34 25.46
C MET A 23 42.91 30.86 26.87
N GLY A 24 42.28 30.02 27.68
CA GLY A 24 42.22 30.20 29.13
C GLY A 24 43.24 29.30 29.79
N ASN A 25 44.23 29.91 30.44
CA ASN A 25 45.15 29.24 31.38
C ASN A 25 44.36 28.37 32.37
N VAL A 26 44.53 27.06 32.29
CA VAL A 26 44.19 26.17 33.39
C VAL A 26 45.49 25.86 34.11
N THR A 27 45.70 26.56 35.22
CA THR A 27 46.63 26.19 36.28
C THR A 27 46.34 24.75 36.69
N SER A 28 47.30 23.86 36.46
CA SER A 28 47.32 22.51 37.01
C SER A 28 47.38 22.59 38.54
N VAL A 29 46.23 22.43 39.18
CA VAL A 29 46.15 22.13 40.61
C VAL A 29 46.41 20.64 40.77
N SER A 30 47.60 20.32 41.27
CA SER A 30 47.98 18.99 41.73
C SER A 30 47.15 18.67 42.98
N LEU A 31 46.02 17.99 42.81
CA LEU A 31 45.31 17.36 43.92
C LEU A 31 46.10 16.11 44.33
N THR A 32 46.76 16.21 45.47
CA THR A 32 47.30 15.08 46.22
C THR A 32 46.18 14.12 46.53
N GLN A 33 46.21 12.99 45.84
CA GLN A 33 45.33 11.84 46.04
C GLN A 33 45.87 11.03 47.22
N GLU A 34 45.53 11.45 48.43
CA GLU A 34 45.66 10.64 49.64
C GLU A 34 44.28 10.56 50.30
N ASP A 35 43.90 9.32 50.64
CA ASP A 35 42.79 8.95 51.52
C ASP A 35 41.34 9.09 51.01
N SER A 36 41.00 8.28 50.01
CA SER A 36 39.63 7.76 49.85
C SER A 36 39.66 6.28 49.45
N ASN A 37 40.32 5.45 50.26
CA ASN A 37 40.45 4.01 50.05
C ASN A 37 39.79 3.23 51.20
N LYS A 38 38.55 3.62 51.53
CA LYS A 38 37.73 2.99 52.56
C LYS A 38 36.28 3.32 52.25
N ASP A 39 35.62 2.44 51.50
CA ASP A 39 34.17 2.34 51.17
C ASP A 39 33.90 1.89 49.72
N ILE A 40 34.87 1.25 49.07
CA ILE A 40 34.62 0.39 47.90
C ILE A 40 34.73 -1.03 48.42
N ASP A 41 33.61 -1.68 48.76
CA ASP A 41 33.43 -3.16 48.75
C ASP A 41 32.14 -3.59 49.46
N ASN A 42 31.01 -2.93 49.15
CA ASN A 42 29.69 -3.55 49.37
C ASN A 42 28.59 -2.95 48.48
N PHE A 43 28.92 -2.59 47.24
CA PHE A 43 27.91 -2.21 46.26
C PHE A 43 27.09 -3.44 45.87
N THR A 44 25.82 -3.44 46.23
CA THR A 44 24.91 -4.53 45.91
C THR A 44 24.21 -4.23 44.59
N CYS A 45 23.81 -5.27 43.87
CA CYS A 45 23.14 -5.08 42.58
C CYS A 45 21.81 -4.31 42.70
N GLU A 46 21.25 -4.23 43.91
CA GLU A 46 20.03 -3.48 44.24
C GLU A 46 20.21 -1.96 44.06
N ASP A 47 21.44 -1.46 44.10
CA ASP A 47 21.76 -0.03 43.98
C ASP A 47 21.86 0.44 42.52
N HIS A 48 21.87 -0.49 41.55
CA HIS A 48 22.00 -0.16 40.13
C HIS A 48 20.64 -0.15 39.42
N MET A 49 20.36 0.96 38.72
CA MET A 49 19.17 1.07 37.88
C MET A 49 19.22 0.02 36.75
N GLN A 50 18.32 -0.97 36.81
CA GLN A 50 18.08 -1.91 35.73
C GLN A 50 17.14 -1.27 34.70
N TYR A 51 17.36 -1.52 33.40
CA TYR A 51 16.64 -0.82 32.33
C TYR A 51 16.47 -1.66 31.07
N ILE A 52 15.44 -1.32 30.29
CA ILE A 52 15.20 -1.90 28.97
C ILE A 52 16.10 -1.19 27.94
N LEU A 53 16.86 -1.98 27.17
CA LEU A 53 17.64 -1.50 26.02
C LEU A 53 16.80 -1.47 24.75
N MET A 54 15.92 -2.46 24.57
CA MET A 54 15.11 -2.63 23.38
C MET A 54 13.76 -3.23 23.74
N GLU A 55 12.70 -2.53 23.35
CA GLU A 55 11.34 -3.03 23.42
C GLU A 55 10.96 -3.78 22.13
N LYS A 56 10.05 -4.76 22.25
CA LYS A 56 9.46 -5.47 21.10
C LYS A 56 10.49 -6.09 20.16
N VAL A 57 11.29 -6.99 20.71
CA VAL A 57 12.26 -7.78 19.98
C VAL A 57 11.56 -8.78 19.07
N THR A 58 11.94 -8.80 17.79
CA THR A 58 11.37 -9.68 16.76
C THR A 58 12.24 -10.91 16.45
N PHE A 59 13.43 -10.99 17.05
CA PHE A 59 14.39 -12.07 16.81
C PHE A 59 15.16 -12.38 18.10
N VAL A 60 15.27 -13.67 18.44
CA VAL A 60 16.09 -14.15 19.55
C VAL A 60 17.22 -15.04 19.02
N PRO A 61 18.47 -14.80 19.46
CA PRO A 61 19.59 -15.68 19.16
C PRO A 61 19.35 -17.12 19.61
N ARG A 62 19.66 -18.07 18.74
CA ARG A 62 19.53 -19.52 18.97
C ARG A 62 20.86 -20.19 19.29
N THR A 63 21.97 -19.55 18.93
CA THR A 63 23.33 -20.02 19.23
C THR A 63 24.08 -19.02 20.10
N ARG A 64 25.19 -19.46 20.70
CA ARG A 64 26.05 -18.56 21.48
C ARG A 64 26.71 -17.54 20.56
N GLU A 65 27.12 -17.96 19.37
CA GLU A 65 27.73 -17.13 18.34
C GLU A 65 26.76 -16.04 17.90
N GLU A 66 25.51 -16.38 17.58
CA GLU A 66 24.47 -15.39 17.27
C GLU A 66 24.24 -14.44 18.45
N TYR A 67 24.30 -14.93 19.69
CA TYR A 67 24.10 -14.08 20.86
C TYR A 67 25.25 -13.09 21.08
N MET A 68 26.50 -13.54 20.90
CA MET A 68 27.66 -12.67 21.00
C MET A 68 27.68 -11.66 19.85
N ASP A 69 27.46 -12.11 18.62
CA ASP A 69 27.34 -11.24 17.45
C ASP A 69 26.21 -10.23 17.64
N TYR A 70 25.03 -10.66 18.10
CA TYR A 70 23.90 -9.79 18.38
C TYR A 70 24.23 -8.73 19.44
N LYS A 71 24.98 -9.07 20.49
CA LYS A 71 25.43 -8.10 21.49
C LYS A 71 26.43 -7.10 20.94
N GLU A 72 27.41 -7.60 20.19
CA GLU A 72 28.56 -6.85 19.74
C GLU A 72 28.20 -5.95 18.55
N THR A 73 27.42 -6.44 17.59
CA THR A 73 27.02 -5.71 16.37
C THR A 73 25.88 -4.74 16.59
N LYS A 74 24.96 -5.02 17.54
CA LYS A 74 23.84 -4.11 17.85
C LYS A 74 24.15 -3.09 18.95
N ASN A 75 25.42 -2.94 19.35
CA ASN A 75 25.86 -2.01 20.40
C ASN A 75 25.10 -2.18 21.72
N LEU A 76 24.65 -3.40 22.05
CA LEU A 76 23.92 -3.67 23.28
C LEU A 76 24.92 -3.85 24.41
N LYS A 77 25.40 -2.73 24.96
CA LYS A 77 26.31 -2.70 26.11
C LYS A 77 25.58 -2.15 27.32
N CYS A 78 25.79 -2.80 28.47
CA CYS A 78 25.31 -2.27 29.74
C CYS A 78 26.28 -1.23 30.27
N ASN A 79 25.75 -0.17 30.87
CA ASN A 79 26.54 0.94 31.40
C ASN A 79 27.31 0.56 32.68
N HIS A 80 27.01 -0.61 33.26
CA HIS A 80 27.63 -1.10 34.47
C HIS A 80 28.07 -2.56 34.31
N THR A 81 29.24 -2.93 34.86
CA THR A 81 29.86 -4.25 34.69
C THR A 81 29.08 -5.39 35.35
N MET A 82 28.33 -5.07 36.42
CA MET A 82 27.45 -6.00 37.13
C MET A 82 26.14 -6.28 36.36
N LEU A 83 25.74 -5.38 35.45
CA LEU A 83 24.56 -5.58 34.62
C LEU A 83 24.91 -6.44 33.41
N LYS A 84 24.05 -7.42 33.13
CA LYS A 84 24.17 -8.31 31.98
C LYS A 84 22.98 -8.12 31.07
N VAL A 85 23.26 -8.08 29.76
CA VAL A 85 22.22 -8.11 28.73
C VAL A 85 21.43 -9.40 28.87
N THR A 86 20.14 -9.26 29.14
CA THR A 86 19.22 -10.38 29.36
C THR A 86 17.98 -10.20 28.49
N ILE A 87 17.52 -11.31 27.92
CA ILE A 87 16.27 -11.37 27.16
C ILE A 87 15.15 -11.78 28.12
N VAL A 88 14.05 -11.02 28.13
CA VAL A 88 12.97 -11.16 29.10
C VAL A 88 11.61 -11.03 28.41
N LEU A 89 10.62 -11.77 28.91
CA LEU A 89 9.23 -11.58 28.51
C LEU A 89 8.68 -10.27 29.10
N ASN A 90 7.81 -9.62 28.34
CA ASN A 90 6.98 -8.55 28.88
C ASN A 90 5.79 -9.17 29.65
N PRO A 91 5.47 -8.68 30.86
CA PRO A 91 4.30 -9.13 31.61
C PRO A 91 3.00 -8.71 30.92
N VAL A 92 3.02 -7.59 30.19
CA VAL A 92 1.89 -7.05 29.45
C VAL A 92 2.02 -7.39 27.97
N GLY A 93 1.18 -8.34 27.54
CA GLY A 93 1.10 -8.79 26.16
C GLY A 93 2.17 -9.81 25.76
N LYS A 94 2.06 -10.32 24.53
CA LYS A 94 3.01 -11.29 23.97
C LYS A 94 4.19 -10.55 23.34
N LYS A 95 5.05 -9.99 24.18
CA LYS A 95 6.24 -9.23 23.73
C LYS A 95 7.49 -9.73 24.43
N THR A 96 8.61 -9.59 23.74
CA THR A 96 9.95 -9.86 24.26
C THR A 96 10.72 -8.55 24.31
N ASN A 97 11.41 -8.33 25.42
CA ASN A 97 12.29 -7.18 25.62
C ASN A 97 13.72 -7.66 25.84
N ILE A 98 14.67 -6.77 25.59
CA ILE A 98 16.07 -6.95 25.96
C ILE A 98 16.46 -5.79 26.85
N GLY A 99 17.13 -6.09 27.96
CA GLY A 99 17.56 -5.08 28.91
C GLY A 99 18.85 -5.44 29.62
N CYS A 100 19.33 -4.49 30.40
CA CYS A 100 20.47 -4.61 31.27
C CYS A 100 19.99 -4.84 32.69
N PHE A 101 20.23 -6.05 33.17
CA PHE A 101 19.70 -6.50 34.45
C PHE A 101 20.80 -7.11 35.31
N CYS A 102 20.55 -7.12 36.61
CA CYS A 102 21.38 -7.84 37.55
C CYS A 102 21.38 -9.33 37.21
N GLU A 103 22.55 -9.95 37.27
CA GLU A 103 22.65 -11.39 37.11
C GLU A 103 21.96 -12.07 38.30
N LYS A 104 20.93 -12.88 38.01
CA LYS A 104 20.13 -13.55 39.03
C LYS A 104 20.05 -15.04 38.74
N PRO A 105 20.35 -15.92 39.71
CA PRO A 105 20.11 -17.34 39.54
C PRO A 105 18.59 -17.60 39.54
N VAL A 106 18.10 -18.22 38.48
CA VAL A 106 16.72 -18.69 38.36
C VAL A 106 16.71 -20.17 38.76
N ALA A 107 16.09 -20.49 39.88
CA ALA A 107 16.06 -21.85 40.46
C ALA A 107 14.78 -22.63 40.12
N VAL A 108 14.06 -22.21 39.08
CA VAL A 108 12.81 -22.84 38.62
C VAL A 108 12.82 -22.98 37.11
N LYS A 109 12.15 -24.02 36.60
CA LYS A 109 12.01 -24.25 35.15
C LYS A 109 10.87 -23.42 34.55
N LYS A 110 11.04 -22.10 34.60
CA LYS A 110 10.10 -21.13 34.03
C LYS A 110 10.86 -20.10 33.20
N CYS A 111 10.17 -19.54 32.21
CA CYS A 111 10.68 -18.44 31.40
C CYS A 111 10.85 -17.18 32.25
N LEU A 112 11.79 -16.32 31.87
CA LEU A 112 12.08 -15.09 32.59
C LEU A 112 11.22 -13.94 32.06
N GLU A 113 10.63 -13.16 32.96
CA GLU A 113 9.93 -11.91 32.64
C GLU A 113 10.54 -10.72 33.40
N TYR A 114 10.25 -9.53 32.88
CA TYR A 114 10.60 -8.27 33.50
C TYR A 114 9.34 -7.61 34.05
N ASN A 115 9.19 -7.59 35.37
CA ASN A 115 8.07 -6.90 36.00
C ASN A 115 8.47 -5.49 36.41
N GLU A 116 7.83 -4.50 35.80
CA GLU A 116 7.92 -3.11 36.20
C GLU A 116 6.84 -2.83 37.24
N ASN A 117 7.15 -3.14 38.50
CA ASN A 117 6.30 -2.74 39.63
C ASN A 117 6.72 -1.34 40.10
N LYS A 118 5.77 -0.55 40.61
CA LYS A 118 5.85 0.91 40.81
C LYS A 118 7.10 1.45 41.53
N ASN A 119 7.83 0.61 42.27
CA ASN A 119 9.03 1.00 43.01
C ASN A 119 10.26 0.10 42.76
N VAL A 120 10.13 -1.04 42.05
CA VAL A 120 11.26 -1.96 41.83
C VAL A 120 11.11 -2.65 40.48
N THR A 121 12.16 -2.55 39.68
CA THR A 121 12.31 -3.26 38.40
C THR A 121 12.94 -4.62 38.66
N ILE A 122 12.16 -5.69 38.55
CA ILE A 122 12.61 -7.04 38.97
C ILE A 122 12.46 -8.03 37.83
N ILE A 123 13.57 -8.67 37.47
CA ILE A 123 13.54 -9.91 36.69
C ILE A 123 13.07 -11.06 37.58
N GLN A 124 12.06 -11.78 37.10
CA GLN A 124 11.45 -12.87 37.85
C GLN A 124 11.00 -14.01 36.94
N PRO A 125 10.85 -15.24 37.46
CA PRO A 125 10.26 -16.33 36.70
C PRO A 125 8.77 -16.05 36.45
N LYS A 126 8.35 -16.11 35.20
CA LYS A 126 6.96 -15.89 34.78
C LYS A 126 6.08 -17.07 35.17
N GLY A 127 5.05 -16.80 35.97
CA GLY A 127 4.23 -17.82 36.64
C GLY A 127 3.56 -18.82 35.68
N ASP A 128 3.03 -18.33 34.58
CA ASP A 128 2.24 -19.00 33.54
C ASP A 128 3.07 -19.43 32.31
N ALA A 129 4.39 -19.31 32.37
CA ALA A 129 5.29 -19.69 31.28
C ALA A 129 6.26 -20.82 31.71
N PRO A 130 5.77 -22.05 31.95
CA PRO A 130 6.63 -23.19 32.17
C PRO A 130 7.39 -23.54 30.88
N CYS A 131 8.61 -24.05 31.05
CA CYS A 131 9.50 -24.46 29.94
C CYS A 131 10.03 -25.89 30.10
N ASN A 132 9.29 -26.73 30.82
CA ASN A 132 9.60 -28.16 30.96
C ASN A 132 9.33 -28.94 29.67
N ASP A 133 8.23 -28.60 29.01
CA ASP A 133 7.68 -29.38 27.89
C ASP A 133 8.14 -28.83 26.53
N PHE A 134 9.22 -28.07 26.54
CA PHE A 134 9.84 -27.53 25.35
C PHE A 134 10.62 -28.62 24.63
N SER A 135 10.45 -28.66 23.31
CA SER A 135 10.95 -29.75 22.48
C SER A 135 12.42 -29.59 22.08
N ILE A 136 12.90 -28.35 22.00
CA ILE A 136 14.25 -28.03 21.52
C ILE A 136 15.12 -27.50 22.67
N THR A 137 14.54 -26.71 23.57
CA THR A 137 15.21 -25.94 24.62
C THR A 137 14.54 -26.09 25.99
N PRO A 138 14.45 -27.31 26.53
CA PRO A 138 13.92 -27.51 27.88
C PRO A 138 14.77 -26.77 28.92
N CYS A 139 14.10 -26.06 29.82
CA CYS A 139 14.80 -25.31 30.86
C CYS A 139 15.52 -26.23 31.85
N LYS A 140 16.74 -25.83 32.22
CA LYS A 140 17.45 -26.39 33.37
C LYS A 140 16.78 -25.90 34.66
N VAL A 141 16.89 -26.70 35.73
CA VAL A 141 16.36 -26.33 37.06
C VAL A 141 17.02 -25.05 37.57
N LYS A 142 18.31 -24.87 37.28
CA LYS A 142 19.07 -23.68 37.66
C LYS A 142 19.81 -23.11 36.45
N TYR A 143 19.61 -21.82 36.18
CA TYR A 143 20.33 -21.07 35.13
C TYR A 143 20.51 -19.61 35.57
N PHE A 144 21.47 -18.90 34.97
CA PHE A 144 21.63 -17.45 35.20
C PHE A 144 20.73 -16.66 34.26
N SER A 145 20.18 -15.54 34.71
CA SER A 145 19.32 -14.68 33.89
C SER A 145 19.94 -14.33 32.54
N SER A 146 21.24 -14.03 32.50
CA SER A 146 22.03 -13.76 31.29
C SER A 146 22.02 -14.89 30.25
N GLU A 147 21.71 -16.12 30.66
CA GLU A 147 21.60 -17.30 29.80
C GLU A 147 20.20 -17.50 29.21
N SER A 148 19.27 -16.57 29.44
CA SER A 148 17.87 -16.71 29.01
C SER A 148 17.72 -16.96 27.50
N TYR A 149 18.63 -16.45 26.67
CA TYR A 149 18.65 -16.68 25.22
C TYR A 149 18.73 -18.16 24.84
N LYS A 150 19.28 -19.02 25.70
CA LYS A 150 19.35 -20.47 25.47
C LYS A 150 17.98 -21.14 25.48
N PHE A 151 16.95 -20.46 25.99
CA PHE A 151 15.58 -20.94 26.06
C PHE A 151 14.70 -20.18 25.06
N PHE A 152 15.13 -20.14 23.80
CA PHE A 152 14.45 -19.33 22.77
C PHE A 152 12.96 -19.67 22.58
N GLU A 153 12.56 -20.92 22.82
CA GLU A 153 11.13 -21.32 22.79
C GLU A 153 10.27 -20.54 23.80
N CYS A 154 10.86 -20.00 24.88
CA CYS A 154 10.15 -19.11 25.81
C CYS A 154 9.61 -17.88 25.09
N PHE A 155 10.45 -17.26 24.27
CA PHE A 155 10.11 -16.03 23.57
C PHE A 155 9.27 -16.31 22.33
N GLU A 156 9.41 -17.50 21.74
CA GLU A 156 8.56 -17.89 20.63
C GLU A 156 7.12 -18.18 21.07
N LYS A 157 6.96 -18.93 22.17
CA LYS A 157 5.64 -19.32 22.66
C LYS A 157 4.91 -18.19 23.40
N TYR A 158 5.64 -17.42 24.22
CA TYR A 158 5.05 -16.43 25.13
C TYR A 158 5.42 -14.99 24.79
N GLY A 159 6.49 -14.79 24.02
CA GLY A 159 7.09 -13.48 23.78
C GLY A 159 6.78 -12.87 22.41
N GLY A 160 5.91 -13.50 21.61
CA GLY A 160 5.47 -12.97 20.32
C GLY A 160 6.51 -13.03 19.20
N ILE A 161 7.55 -13.85 19.36
CA ILE A 161 8.56 -14.06 18.33
C ILE A 161 8.14 -15.25 17.46
N SER A 162 8.09 -15.06 16.15
CA SER A 162 7.72 -16.18 15.26
C SER A 162 8.87 -17.18 15.17
N SER A 163 8.55 -18.46 15.37
CA SER A 163 9.52 -19.55 15.18
C SER A 163 9.95 -19.66 13.71
N PRO A 164 11.14 -20.19 13.39
CA PRO A 164 11.57 -20.43 12.01
C PRO A 164 10.57 -21.27 11.21
N ASN A 165 9.97 -22.28 11.83
CA ASN A 165 8.95 -23.12 11.18
C ASN A 165 7.69 -22.32 10.84
N GLU A 166 7.26 -21.42 11.73
CA GLU A 166 6.13 -20.54 11.48
C GLU A 166 6.44 -19.53 10.36
N ASN A 167 7.64 -18.94 10.40
CA ASN A 167 8.14 -18.04 9.36
C ASN A 167 8.21 -18.75 8.00
N GLU A 168 8.71 -19.99 7.96
CA GLU A 168 8.78 -20.79 6.74
C GLU A 168 7.39 -21.08 6.17
N ARG A 169 6.43 -21.49 7.03
CA ARG A 169 5.03 -21.68 6.62
C ARG A 169 4.44 -20.40 6.05
N LYS A 170 4.68 -19.26 6.72
CA LYS A 170 4.22 -17.94 6.25
C LYS A 170 4.84 -17.59 4.91
N ILE A 171 6.15 -17.75 4.74
CA ILE A 171 6.85 -17.51 3.47
C ILE A 171 6.26 -18.40 2.36
N ASN A 172 6.05 -19.68 2.63
CA ASN A 172 5.50 -20.60 1.64
C ASN A 172 4.06 -20.23 1.24
N SER A 173 3.23 -19.83 2.20
CA SER A 173 1.88 -19.33 1.92
C SER A 173 1.88 -18.06 1.06
N LEU A 174 2.82 -17.14 1.34
CA LEU A 174 2.97 -15.90 0.56
C LEU A 174 3.45 -16.20 -0.85
N LYS A 175 4.40 -17.12 -1.04
CA LYS A 175 4.86 -17.57 -2.36
C LYS A 175 3.73 -18.21 -3.18
N GLN A 176 2.88 -19.04 -2.55
CA GLN A 176 1.72 -19.63 -3.22
C GLN A 176 0.71 -18.56 -3.66
N ARG A 177 0.44 -17.57 -2.79
CA ARG A 177 -0.45 -16.45 -3.11
C ARG A 177 0.11 -15.59 -4.24
N GLU A 178 1.41 -15.29 -4.22
CA GLU A 178 2.09 -14.56 -5.29
C GLU A 178 1.97 -15.30 -6.63
N LEU A 179 2.18 -16.62 -6.64
CA LEU A 179 2.03 -17.44 -7.85
C LEU A 179 0.59 -17.41 -8.37
N SER A 180 -0.40 -17.59 -7.50
CA SER A 180 -1.82 -17.51 -7.87
C SER A 180 -2.18 -16.15 -8.47
N LEU A 181 -1.68 -15.06 -7.89
CA LEU A 181 -1.90 -13.71 -8.41
C LEU A 181 -1.24 -13.51 -9.78
N LYS A 182 -0.03 -14.01 -9.98
CA LYS A 182 0.65 -13.97 -11.29
C LYS A 182 -0.15 -14.71 -12.37
N THR A 183 -0.68 -15.89 -12.06
CA THR A 183 -1.54 -16.63 -12.99
C THR A 183 -2.81 -15.84 -13.35
N LYS A 184 -3.50 -15.27 -12.35
CA LYS A 184 -4.70 -14.45 -12.57
C LYS A 184 -4.41 -13.22 -13.44
N ILE A 185 -3.28 -12.55 -13.24
CA ILE A 185 -2.85 -11.42 -14.06
C ILE A 185 -2.61 -11.87 -15.51
N GLN A 186 -1.96 -13.01 -15.72
CA GLN A 186 -1.73 -13.55 -17.06
C GLN A 186 -3.04 -13.91 -17.77
N GLU A 187 -3.99 -14.51 -17.05
CA GLU A 187 -5.32 -14.81 -17.59
C GLU A 187 -6.08 -13.53 -17.96
N LEU A 188 -6.08 -12.53 -17.08
CA LEU A 188 -6.73 -11.25 -17.34
C LEU A 188 -6.13 -10.55 -18.57
N ASN A 189 -4.82 -10.55 -18.71
CA ASN A 189 -4.15 -9.97 -19.89
C ASN A 189 -4.58 -10.67 -21.18
N LYS A 190 -4.66 -12.01 -21.19
CA LYS A 190 -5.17 -12.76 -22.35
C LYS A 190 -6.62 -12.39 -22.70
N MET A 191 -7.48 -12.23 -21.69
CA MET A 191 -8.86 -11.80 -21.92
C MET A 191 -8.94 -10.39 -22.49
N LEU A 192 -8.08 -9.47 -22.01
CA LEU A 192 -8.00 -8.11 -22.53
C LEU A 192 -7.51 -8.09 -23.99
N GLU A 193 -6.45 -8.83 -24.32
CA GLU A 193 -5.96 -8.98 -25.70
C GLU A 193 -7.05 -9.54 -26.62
N GLN A 194 -7.78 -10.57 -26.18
CA GLN A 194 -8.89 -11.12 -26.95
C GLN A 194 -10.02 -10.11 -27.15
N ARG A 195 -10.33 -9.30 -26.13
CA ARG A 195 -11.33 -8.24 -26.21
C ARG A 195 -10.93 -7.16 -27.20
N GLU A 196 -9.66 -6.75 -27.22
CA GLU A 196 -9.13 -5.77 -28.18
C GLU A 196 -9.21 -6.29 -29.62
N ILE A 197 -8.87 -7.55 -29.84
CA ILE A 197 -9.03 -8.21 -31.15
C ILE A 197 -10.49 -8.20 -31.60
N ASN A 198 -11.41 -8.57 -30.71
CA ASN A 198 -12.84 -8.60 -31.03
C ASN A 198 -13.38 -7.20 -31.33
N LEU A 199 -12.98 -6.19 -30.55
CA LEU A 199 -13.39 -4.81 -30.76
C LEU A 199 -12.87 -4.28 -32.11
N THR A 200 -11.63 -4.62 -32.47
CA THR A 200 -11.03 -4.25 -33.76
C THR A 200 -11.83 -4.83 -34.94
N LYS A 201 -12.28 -6.09 -34.83
CA LYS A 201 -13.14 -6.72 -35.83
C LYS A 201 -14.49 -5.98 -35.97
N VAL A 202 -15.13 -5.65 -34.85
CA VAL A 202 -16.41 -4.90 -34.86
C VAL A 202 -16.24 -3.54 -35.52
N ILE A 203 -15.17 -2.81 -35.18
CA ILE A 203 -14.87 -1.50 -35.79
C ILE A 203 -14.66 -1.66 -37.31
N GLN A 204 -13.95 -2.69 -37.75
CA GLN A 204 -13.70 -2.94 -39.16
C GLN A 204 -15.00 -3.25 -39.93
N THR A 205 -15.85 -4.13 -39.40
CA THR A 205 -17.17 -4.42 -40.00
C THR A 205 -18.07 -3.19 -40.08
N GLN A 206 -18.04 -2.33 -39.05
CA GLN A 206 -18.78 -1.07 -39.08
C GLN A 206 -18.27 -0.12 -40.16
N LYS A 207 -16.95 -0.03 -40.36
CA LYS A 207 -16.37 0.79 -41.44
C LYS A 207 -16.82 0.31 -42.82
N GLU A 208 -16.74 -0.99 -43.08
CA GLU A 208 -17.19 -1.60 -44.34
C GLU A 208 -18.69 -1.35 -44.58
N THR A 209 -19.51 -1.41 -43.53
CA THR A 209 -20.95 -1.12 -43.61
C THR A 209 -21.22 0.35 -43.92
N ILE A 210 -20.44 1.27 -43.36
CA ILE A 210 -20.55 2.71 -43.65
C ILE A 210 -20.18 2.99 -45.11
N GLU A 211 -19.07 2.42 -45.58
CA GLU A 211 -18.63 2.54 -46.98
C GLU A 211 -19.70 2.06 -47.97
N GLN A 212 -20.30 0.89 -47.71
CA GLN A 212 -21.43 0.39 -48.52
C GLN A 212 -22.66 1.30 -48.51
N ARG A 213 -22.92 1.98 -47.38
CA ARG A 213 -24.04 2.92 -47.28
C ARG A 213 -23.75 4.21 -48.04
N ASP A 214 -22.52 4.70 -47.98
CA ASP A 214 -22.09 5.89 -48.71
C ASP A 214 -22.18 5.65 -50.23
N ASP A 215 -21.70 4.50 -50.72
CA ASP A 215 -21.85 4.09 -52.13
C ASP A 215 -23.32 4.04 -52.57
N LYS A 216 -24.21 3.53 -51.71
CA LYS A 216 -25.66 3.49 -52.01
C LYS A 216 -26.27 4.88 -52.04
N ILE A 217 -25.85 5.78 -51.16
CA ILE A 217 -26.30 7.17 -51.14
C ILE A 217 -25.87 7.88 -52.43
N GLU A 218 -24.63 7.68 -52.89
CA GLU A 218 -24.14 8.23 -54.16
C GLU A 218 -25.00 7.77 -55.35
N ASN A 219 -25.24 6.45 -55.45
CA ASN A 219 -26.11 5.91 -56.50
C ASN A 219 -27.54 6.50 -56.48
N LEU A 220 -28.13 6.69 -55.30
CA LEU A 220 -29.46 7.30 -55.17
C LEU A 220 -29.47 8.80 -55.52
N GLN A 221 -28.36 9.51 -55.27
CA GLN A 221 -28.21 10.91 -55.67
C GLN A 221 -28.16 11.03 -57.20
N ASP A 222 -27.41 10.16 -57.87
CA ASP A 222 -27.35 10.09 -59.33
C ASP A 222 -28.74 9.80 -59.95
N GLU A 223 -29.48 8.84 -59.39
CA GLU A 223 -30.85 8.54 -59.82
C GLU A 223 -31.78 9.75 -59.67
N ASN A 224 -31.72 10.45 -58.54
CA ASN A 224 -32.55 11.62 -58.28
C ASN A 224 -32.21 12.78 -59.22
N ASP A 225 -30.93 13.01 -59.51
CA ASP A 225 -30.51 14.04 -60.45
C ASP A 225 -30.93 13.72 -61.90
N GLY A 226 -30.87 12.46 -62.30
CA GLY A 226 -31.48 11.99 -63.55
C GLY A 226 -32.99 12.29 -63.63
N LEU A 227 -33.71 12.06 -62.53
CA LEU A 227 -35.16 12.32 -62.45
C LEU A 227 -35.49 13.82 -62.56
N LYS A 228 -34.69 14.70 -61.96
CA LYS A 228 -34.84 16.16 -62.07
C LYS A 228 -34.74 16.63 -63.51
N ILE A 229 -33.77 16.11 -64.27
CA ILE A 229 -33.61 16.41 -65.70
C ILE A 229 -34.87 16.02 -66.48
N TYR A 230 -35.39 14.81 -66.27
CA TYR A 230 -36.62 14.34 -66.92
C TYR A 230 -37.84 15.22 -66.60
N LYS A 231 -38.03 15.61 -65.34
CA LYS A 231 -39.11 16.53 -64.95
C LYS A 231 -38.96 17.89 -65.64
N GLY A 232 -37.75 18.41 -65.76
CA GLY A 232 -37.47 19.64 -66.51
C GLY A 232 -37.89 19.55 -67.98
N PHE A 233 -37.55 18.45 -68.67
CA PHE A 233 -37.95 18.22 -70.05
C PHE A 233 -39.48 18.09 -70.22
N ALA A 234 -40.16 17.40 -69.31
CA ALA A 234 -41.61 17.25 -69.38
C ALA A 234 -42.34 18.61 -69.30
N ILE A 235 -41.88 19.52 -68.45
CA ILE A 235 -42.44 20.88 -68.32
C ILE A 235 -42.26 21.67 -69.64
N VAL A 236 -41.10 21.57 -70.29
CA VAL A 236 -40.84 22.24 -71.57
C VAL A 236 -41.75 21.69 -72.68
N LEU A 237 -41.94 20.38 -72.75
CA LEU A 237 -42.80 19.75 -73.77
C LEU A 237 -44.28 20.13 -73.61
N ILE A 238 -44.78 20.24 -72.38
CA ILE A 238 -46.16 20.70 -72.11
C ILE A 238 -46.34 22.13 -72.63
N ASN A 239 -45.37 23.01 -72.40
CA ASN A 239 -45.44 24.41 -72.86
C ASN A 239 -45.36 24.55 -74.39
N CYS A 240 -44.66 23.64 -75.08
CA CYS A 240 -44.57 23.65 -76.55
C CYS A 240 -45.85 23.15 -77.23
N ASN A 241 -46.63 22.25 -76.60
CA ASN A 241 -47.89 21.74 -77.17
C ASN A 241 -49.12 22.63 -76.87
N SER A 242 -49.03 23.51 -75.87
CA SER A 242 -50.00 24.59 -75.71
C SER A 242 -49.73 25.70 -76.72
N GLY A 243 -50.24 25.55 -77.94
CA GLY A 243 -50.23 26.58 -79.00
C GLY A 243 -51.02 27.86 -78.67
N LYS A 244 -50.73 28.51 -77.54
CA LYS A 244 -51.25 29.83 -77.18
C LYS A 244 -50.19 30.89 -77.49
N ARG A 245 -50.51 31.72 -78.49
CA ARG A 245 -49.78 32.94 -78.84
C ARG A 245 -49.49 33.80 -77.60
N PRO A 246 -48.29 34.38 -77.47
CA PRO A 246 -48.02 35.38 -76.45
C PRO A 246 -48.80 36.66 -76.80
N THR A 247 -49.69 37.06 -75.91
CA THR A 247 -50.29 38.40 -75.91
C THR A 247 -49.43 39.28 -75.02
N THR A 248 -48.88 40.35 -75.59
CA THR A 248 -48.17 41.41 -74.88
C THR A 248 -49.16 42.19 -74.03
N GLY A 249 -48.99 42.17 -72.72
CA GLY A 249 -49.78 42.97 -71.78
C GLY A 249 -49.00 43.21 -70.51
N SER A 250 -48.55 44.45 -70.32
CA SER A 250 -47.96 44.96 -69.08
C SER A 250 -48.96 44.95 -67.94
N GLY A 251 -48.49 44.73 -66.71
CA GLY A 251 -49.27 45.04 -65.52
C GLY A 251 -48.77 44.29 -64.30
N ASP A 252 -48.24 45.04 -63.36
CA ASP A 252 -47.80 44.62 -62.03
C ASP A 252 -48.80 43.67 -61.35
N GLN A 253 -48.28 42.61 -60.73
CA GLN A 253 -48.64 42.22 -59.35
C GLN A 253 -47.79 41.05 -58.89
N ALA A 254 -46.88 41.35 -57.97
CA ALA A 254 -46.36 40.40 -57.01
C ALA A 254 -47.46 40.07 -56.00
N ALA A 255 -47.90 38.82 -55.92
CA ALA A 255 -48.48 38.24 -54.71
C ALA A 255 -48.58 36.71 -54.82
N ALA A 256 -47.66 36.04 -54.09
CA ALA A 256 -47.87 34.80 -53.36
C ALA A 256 -48.61 33.64 -54.08
N LEU A 257 -47.85 32.83 -54.83
CA LEU A 257 -48.18 31.40 -54.95
C LEU A 257 -47.88 30.72 -53.61
N LYS A 258 -48.92 30.51 -52.80
CA LYS A 258 -48.94 29.43 -51.81
C LYS A 258 -48.97 28.11 -52.58
N ASN A 259 -47.79 27.53 -52.80
CA ASN A 259 -47.70 26.12 -53.18
C ASN A 259 -48.18 25.31 -51.99
N ASN A 260 -49.39 24.78 -52.14
CA ASN A 260 -50.01 23.83 -51.25
C ASN A 260 -49.45 22.44 -51.62
N ASP A 261 -48.17 22.21 -51.33
CA ASP A 261 -47.59 20.87 -51.34
C ASP A 261 -47.95 20.20 -50.01
N GLN A 262 -49.22 19.81 -49.87
CA GLN A 262 -49.55 18.66 -49.04
C GLN A 262 -49.06 17.42 -49.78
N GLN A 263 -47.75 17.19 -49.72
CA GLN A 263 -47.22 15.83 -49.83
C GLN A 263 -47.80 15.06 -48.65
N LYS A 264 -48.86 14.31 -48.95
CA LYS A 264 -49.29 13.16 -48.18
C LYS A 264 -48.06 12.25 -48.13
N GLN A 265 -47.33 12.29 -47.01
CA GLN A 265 -46.38 11.24 -46.67
C GLN A 265 -47.22 9.98 -46.55
N GLU A 266 -47.23 9.15 -47.59
CA GLU A 266 -47.48 7.74 -47.36
C GLU A 266 -46.38 7.27 -46.41
N PRO A 267 -46.73 6.55 -45.33
CA PRO A 267 -45.73 5.94 -44.48
C PRO A 267 -44.95 4.98 -45.37
N PHE A 268 -43.70 5.32 -45.66
CA PHE A 268 -42.76 4.35 -46.13
C PHE A 268 -42.59 3.34 -44.99
N ASP A 269 -43.27 2.21 -45.12
CA ASP A 269 -42.84 0.96 -44.50
C ASP A 269 -41.46 0.65 -45.11
N VAL A 270 -40.44 1.32 -44.58
CA VAL A 270 -39.08 0.82 -44.69
C VAL A 270 -39.11 -0.44 -43.86
N ASP A 271 -38.99 -1.60 -44.52
CA ASP A 271 -38.58 -2.82 -43.86
C ASP A 271 -37.29 -2.49 -43.12
N GLU A 272 -37.45 -2.17 -41.84
CA GLU A 272 -36.38 -2.08 -40.87
C GLU A 272 -35.68 -3.43 -40.99
N PRO A 273 -34.44 -3.47 -41.52
CA PRO A 273 -33.74 -4.74 -41.57
C PRO A 273 -33.74 -5.21 -40.13
N GLU A 274 -34.32 -6.38 -39.88
CA GLU A 274 -34.31 -7.03 -38.58
C GLU A 274 -32.87 -6.90 -38.08
N LEU A 275 -32.64 -5.93 -37.19
CA LEU A 275 -31.55 -5.98 -36.27
C LEU A 275 -31.92 -7.21 -35.46
N GLU A 276 -31.53 -8.38 -35.95
CA GLU A 276 -31.27 -9.52 -35.10
C GLU A 276 -30.53 -8.91 -33.93
N ASN A 277 -31.22 -8.89 -32.80
CA ASN A 277 -30.66 -8.48 -31.54
C ASN A 277 -29.34 -9.22 -31.44
N ILE A 278 -28.24 -8.53 -31.75
CA ILE A 278 -26.95 -8.87 -31.20
C ILE A 278 -27.16 -8.53 -29.73
N LEU A 279 -27.77 -9.49 -29.05
CA LEU A 279 -27.76 -9.68 -27.62
C LEU A 279 -26.28 -9.58 -27.28
N LEU A 280 -25.85 -8.36 -26.94
CA LEU A 280 -24.80 -8.19 -25.97
C LEU A 280 -25.22 -9.13 -24.84
N PRO A 281 -24.44 -10.17 -24.53
CA PRO A 281 -24.83 -11.07 -23.47
C PRO A 281 -24.99 -10.22 -22.21
N ASP A 282 -26.25 -10.08 -21.75
CA ASP A 282 -26.62 -9.49 -20.46
C ASP A 282 -26.03 -10.27 -19.27
N ASN A 283 -25.25 -11.32 -19.54
CA ASN A 283 -24.35 -11.94 -18.58
C ASN A 283 -23.00 -11.20 -18.50
N ILE A 284 -23.03 -9.88 -18.30
CA ILE A 284 -22.08 -9.32 -17.34
C ILE A 284 -22.74 -9.57 -16.00
N TYR A 285 -22.32 -10.68 -15.40
CA TYR A 285 -22.44 -10.97 -13.99
C TYR A 285 -22.57 -9.67 -13.19
N GLN A 286 -23.76 -9.48 -12.62
CA GLN A 286 -23.88 -8.98 -11.26
C GLN A 286 -23.00 -9.87 -10.38
N ALA A 287 -21.70 -9.60 -10.36
CA ALA A 287 -20.90 -9.90 -9.18
C ALA A 287 -21.20 -8.76 -8.20
N GLU A 288 -22.38 -8.83 -7.58
CA GLU A 288 -22.54 -8.43 -6.19
C GLU A 288 -21.76 -9.41 -5.30
N ASP A 289 -20.50 -9.65 -5.61
CA ASP A 289 -19.50 -10.01 -4.62
C ASP A 289 -18.71 -8.74 -4.45
N THR A 290 -19.30 -7.84 -3.66
CA THR A 290 -18.54 -6.97 -2.79
C THR A 290 -17.65 -7.89 -1.96
N PHE A 291 -16.50 -8.28 -2.50
CA PHE A 291 -15.37 -8.64 -1.66
C PHE A 291 -15.01 -7.35 -0.96
N GLU A 292 -15.69 -7.09 0.16
CA GLU A 292 -15.06 -6.44 1.29
C GLU A 292 -13.70 -7.12 1.42
N LEU A 293 -12.66 -6.41 0.97
CA LEU A 293 -11.34 -6.61 1.50
C LEU A 293 -11.52 -6.34 2.99
N GLN A 294 -11.82 -7.37 3.78
CA GLN A 294 -11.42 -7.44 5.17
C GLN A 294 -9.89 -7.41 5.15
N VAL A 295 -9.36 -6.21 4.94
CA VAL A 295 -8.13 -5.77 5.58
C VAL A 295 -8.46 -5.92 7.04
N GLY A 296 -8.12 -7.08 7.60
CA GLY A 296 -8.49 -7.42 8.96
C GLY A 296 -8.17 -6.26 9.88
N GLU A 297 -9.13 -5.93 10.75
CA GLU A 297 -9.12 -4.89 11.79
C GLU A 297 -7.90 -4.95 12.74
N HIS A 298 -6.96 -5.87 12.51
CA HIS A 298 -5.78 -6.04 13.33
C HIS A 298 -4.69 -4.96 13.14
N LEU A 299 -4.85 -4.05 12.17
CA LEU A 299 -3.92 -2.92 11.95
C LEU A 299 -4.46 -1.56 12.42
N GLU A 300 -5.76 -1.43 12.72
CA GLU A 300 -6.35 -0.18 13.21
C GLU A 300 -6.33 -0.04 14.74
N GLU A 301 -6.18 -1.15 15.49
CA GLU A 301 -5.96 -1.05 16.94
C GLU A 301 -4.56 -0.50 17.30
N ASP A 302 -3.54 -0.74 16.47
CA ASP A 302 -2.18 -0.23 16.70
C ASP A 302 -2.02 1.27 16.40
N LEU A 303 -2.96 1.89 15.67
CA LEU A 303 -2.93 3.32 15.35
C LEU A 303 -3.76 4.21 16.30
N LYS A 304 -4.58 3.63 17.19
CA LYS A 304 -5.38 4.39 18.18
C LYS A 304 -4.67 4.68 19.51
N MET A 305 -3.45 4.17 19.73
CA MET A 305 -2.73 4.35 21.01
C MET A 305 -1.90 5.64 21.16
N ASN A 306 -1.91 6.56 20.19
CA ASN A 306 -1.21 7.86 20.30
C ASN A 306 -2.16 9.06 20.39
N LYS A 307 -3.14 9.03 21.29
CA LYS A 307 -3.76 10.26 21.80
C LYS A 307 -3.01 10.71 23.06
N PRO A 308 -2.47 11.94 23.11
CA PRO A 308 -1.99 12.53 24.35
C PRO A 308 -3.17 12.57 25.33
N ARG A 309 -2.99 12.01 26.54
CA ARG A 309 -3.91 12.30 27.65
C ARG A 309 -3.70 13.76 28.03
N ASP A 310 -4.72 14.57 27.81
CA ASP A 310 -4.83 15.88 28.43
C ASP A 310 -4.74 15.72 29.95
N LYS A 311 -3.93 16.59 30.55
CA LYS A 311 -3.70 16.66 31.98
C LYS A 311 -4.96 17.22 32.65
N GLU A 312 -5.75 16.36 33.28
CA GLU A 312 -6.67 16.79 34.33
C GLU A 312 -5.83 17.20 35.56
N SER A 313 -5.88 18.50 35.87
CA SER A 313 -5.42 19.07 37.13
C SER A 313 -6.35 18.62 38.25
N VAL A 314 -5.84 17.79 39.15
CA VAL A 314 -6.52 17.44 40.40
C VAL A 314 -6.17 18.51 41.43
N ASP A 315 -7.16 19.31 41.81
CA ASP A 315 -7.11 20.20 42.97
C ASP A 315 -7.07 19.36 44.26
N TYR A 316 -6.11 19.67 45.13
CA TYR A 316 -6.06 19.12 46.49
C TYR A 316 -6.78 20.07 47.46
N PRO A 317 -7.62 19.56 48.38
CA PRO A 317 -8.09 20.34 49.50
C PRO A 317 -6.97 20.57 50.52
N VAL A 318 -6.88 21.81 51.00
CA VAL A 318 -6.02 22.31 52.08
C VAL A 318 -6.43 21.73 53.42
#